data_AF-A0ABD7SRX4-F1
#
_entry.id   AF-A0ABD7SRX4-F1
#
_cell.length_a   1.000
_cell.length_b   1.000
_cell.length_c   1.000
_cell.angle_alpha   90.00
_cell.angle_beta   90.00
_cell.angle_gamma   90.00
#
_symmetry.space_group_name_H-M   'P 1'
#
loop_
_entity.id
_entity.type
_entity.pdbx_description
1 polymer ?
#
loop_
_entity_poly.entity_id
_entity_poly.type
_entity_poly.pdbx_seq_one_letter_code
_entity_poly.pdbx_strand_id
1 'polypeptide(L)'
;MDLSACNQSSIKKETLQMKNEGTQKNRFYKTSPHGGVGSNVSFHAINGGGYVTSIDFAHIYTRDEAQEEVNNGWLRSSTTEELFLSVDHVDELSIWKVDCQHVKLSYPETTDPKDEYVLYRKGCWDGNDLGFASKLSHSFDYSKARVFNSNELKQMDTEGWVVVPKFHCDEIARRTFEEVSINRKKMISCAGIVGIRKKRKSKTNGKTKFNCPECGKIVWQYDPYDFQSCTDILCKRYDGYMAGRG
;
A
#
# COMPACT_ATOMS: atom_id res chain seq x y z
N MET A 1 36.71 19.07 39.96
CA MET A 1 35.50 18.22 40.04
C MET A 1 34.56 18.71 38.94
N ASP A 2 34.57 18.01 37.82
CA ASP A 2 33.94 18.46 36.56
C ASP A 2 32.41 18.38 36.60
N LEU A 3 31.77 19.54 36.69
CA LEU A 3 30.32 19.71 36.57
C LEU A 3 29.81 19.62 35.11
N SER A 4 30.70 19.42 34.14
CA SER A 4 30.38 19.38 32.69
C SER A 4 29.92 18.01 32.19
N ALA A 5 30.37 16.92 32.81
CA ALA A 5 30.05 15.55 32.38
C ALA A 5 28.64 15.10 32.77
N CYS A 6 28.08 15.65 33.85
CA CYS A 6 26.74 15.28 34.33
C CYS A 6 25.64 15.83 33.41
N ASN A 7 25.83 17.05 32.88
CA ASN A 7 24.83 17.75 32.08
C ASN A 7 24.71 17.19 30.65
N GLN A 8 25.83 16.76 30.03
CA GLN A 8 25.79 16.12 28.71
C GLN A 8 25.19 14.70 28.76
N SER A 9 25.29 14.00 29.89
CA SER A 9 24.71 12.66 30.04
C SER A 9 23.18 12.71 30.19
N SER A 10 22.65 13.75 30.85
CA SER A 10 21.20 13.96 31.01
C SER A 10 20.55 14.43 29.71
N ILE A 11 21.20 15.36 28.98
CA ILE A 11 20.70 15.81 27.67
C ILE A 11 20.71 14.66 26.65
N LYS A 12 21.76 13.81 26.63
CA LYS A 12 21.80 12.63 25.76
C LYS A 12 20.79 11.57 26.16
N LYS A 13 20.49 11.42 27.46
CA LYS A 13 19.44 10.51 27.94
C LYS A 13 18.04 11.03 27.60
N GLU A 14 17.74 12.32 27.77
CA GLU A 14 16.47 12.92 27.31
C GLU A 14 16.32 12.86 25.79
N THR A 15 17.40 13.07 25.03
CA THR A 15 17.36 12.95 23.55
C THR A 15 17.21 11.48 23.10
N LEU A 16 17.65 10.50 23.89
CA LEU A 16 17.39 9.08 23.65
C LEU A 16 16.00 8.64 24.15
N GLN A 17 15.48 9.25 25.22
CA GLN A 17 14.17 8.96 25.79
C GLN A 17 13.06 9.51 24.89
N MET A 18 13.27 10.68 24.27
CA MET A 18 12.41 11.19 23.19
C MET A 18 12.50 10.40 21.88
N LYS A 19 13.51 9.55 21.71
CA LYS A 19 13.63 8.63 20.57
C LYS A 19 13.10 7.21 20.86
N ASN A 20 12.79 6.90 22.12
CA ASN A 20 12.33 5.57 22.55
C ASN A 20 11.00 5.55 23.32
N GLU A 21 10.25 6.65 23.27
CA GLU A 21 8.83 6.68 23.65
C GLU A 21 7.97 6.78 22.38
N GLY A 22 7.60 5.62 21.79
CA GLY A 22 6.44 5.49 20.91
C GLY A 22 6.51 6.14 19.51
N THR A 23 7.61 5.98 18.77
CA THR A 23 7.77 6.52 17.41
C THR A 23 6.60 6.17 16.46
N GLN A 24 5.87 7.23 16.05
CA GLN A 24 5.14 7.41 14.78
C GLN A 24 3.97 6.48 14.37
N LYS A 25 3.40 5.66 15.25
CA LYS A 25 2.30 4.71 14.92
C LYS A 25 0.93 5.29 14.50
N ASN A 26 0.82 6.59 14.18
CA ASN A 26 -0.47 7.29 14.03
C ASN A 26 -0.55 8.21 12.79
N ARG A 27 0.22 7.92 11.73
CA ARG A 27 0.20 8.70 10.49
C ARG A 27 -0.12 7.80 9.30
N PHE A 28 -1.01 8.26 8.43
CA PHE A 28 -1.50 7.47 7.31
C PHE A 28 -1.53 8.29 6.02
N TYR A 29 -1.13 7.66 4.92
CA TYR A 29 -1.48 8.13 3.60
C TYR A 29 -2.83 7.53 3.19
N LYS A 30 -3.67 8.33 2.52
CA LYS A 30 -4.91 7.83 1.90
C LYS A 30 -4.66 7.52 0.43
N THR A 31 -4.85 6.27 0.02
CA THR A 31 -4.79 5.87 -1.38
C THR A 31 -6.02 6.37 -2.12
N SER A 32 -5.84 6.66 -3.40
CA SER A 32 -6.92 7.06 -4.32
C SER A 32 -7.32 5.88 -5.20
N PRO A 33 -8.63 5.71 -5.49
CA PRO A 33 -9.11 4.70 -6.41
C PRO A 33 -8.90 5.12 -7.88
N HIS A 34 -8.58 6.40 -8.12
CA HIS A 34 -8.34 6.93 -9.44
C HIS A 34 -6.93 6.55 -9.90
N GLY A 35 -6.87 5.41 -10.58
CA GLY A 35 -5.82 4.97 -11.51
C GLY A 35 -4.38 5.16 -11.02
N GLY A 36 -3.73 4.06 -10.66
CA GLY A 36 -2.27 4.03 -10.68
C GLY A 36 -1.77 4.32 -12.10
N VAL A 37 -0.75 5.16 -12.21
CA VAL A 37 0.02 5.29 -13.47
C VAL A 37 1.09 4.19 -13.42
N GLY A 38 0.86 3.13 -14.18
CA GLY A 38 1.65 1.90 -14.08
C GLY A 38 1.35 1.14 -12.79
N SER A 39 2.38 0.59 -12.16
CA SER A 39 2.29 -0.17 -10.90
C SER A 39 2.19 0.69 -9.64
N ASN A 40 2.27 2.01 -9.76
CA ASN A 40 2.28 2.92 -8.61
C ASN A 40 0.91 3.08 -7.97
N VAL A 41 0.92 3.25 -6.66
CA VAL A 41 -0.22 3.72 -5.89
C VAL A 41 -0.35 5.23 -6.03
N SER A 42 -1.58 5.68 -6.29
CA SER A 42 -1.96 7.09 -6.23
C SER A 42 -2.44 7.43 -4.82
N PHE A 43 -2.07 8.62 -4.32
CA PHE A 43 -2.44 9.13 -3.00
C PHE A 43 -3.17 10.46 -3.12
N HIS A 44 -3.99 10.78 -2.12
CA HIS A 44 -4.58 12.11 -2.00
C HIS A 44 -3.47 13.15 -1.78
N ALA A 45 -3.48 14.21 -2.59
CA ALA A 45 -2.50 15.29 -2.50
C ALA A 45 -2.78 16.22 -1.31
N ILE A 46 -1.73 16.88 -0.82
CA ILE A 46 -1.84 17.94 0.19
C ILE A 46 -2.80 19.04 -0.31
N ASN A 47 -3.58 19.62 0.60
CA ASN A 47 -4.51 20.74 0.34
C ASN A 47 -5.59 20.46 -0.73
N GLY A 48 -5.98 19.19 -0.93
CA GLY A 48 -7.03 18.85 -1.89
C GLY A 48 -6.61 19.00 -3.35
N GLY A 49 -5.31 19.02 -3.65
CA GLY A 49 -4.75 19.14 -5.01
C GLY A 49 -4.98 17.93 -5.94
N GLY A 50 -6.00 17.12 -5.69
CA GLY A 50 -6.28 15.89 -6.44
C GLY A 50 -5.43 14.71 -5.98
N TYR A 51 -4.73 14.07 -6.93
CA TYR A 51 -4.01 12.82 -6.71
C TYR A 51 -2.56 12.90 -7.17
N VAL A 52 -1.67 12.27 -6.40
CA VAL A 52 -0.23 12.23 -6.68
C VAL A 52 0.32 10.82 -6.53
N THR A 53 1.29 10.46 -7.36
CA THR A 53 2.04 9.19 -7.26
C THR A 53 3.39 9.37 -6.56
N SER A 54 3.82 10.62 -6.34
CA SER A 54 4.94 10.95 -5.46
C SER A 54 4.45 11.09 -4.03
N ILE A 55 5.01 10.29 -3.12
CA ILE A 55 4.60 10.26 -1.71
C ILE A 55 4.99 11.54 -0.97
N ASP A 56 5.97 12.29 -1.48
CA ASP A 56 6.44 13.55 -0.90
C ASP A 56 5.38 14.67 -0.97
N PHE A 57 4.43 14.55 -1.91
CA PHE A 57 3.31 15.48 -2.07
C PHE A 57 1.98 14.93 -1.54
N ALA A 58 2.00 13.75 -0.92
CA ALA A 58 0.80 13.10 -0.40
C ALA A 58 0.39 13.71 0.96
N HIS A 59 -0.91 13.83 1.17
CA HIS A 59 -1.46 14.29 2.44
C HIS A 59 -1.28 13.23 3.52
N ILE A 60 -0.80 13.67 4.69
CA ILE A 60 -0.62 12.83 5.86
C ILE A 60 -1.78 13.05 6.81
N TYR A 61 -2.60 12.01 6.97
CA TYR A 61 -3.70 11.96 7.92
C TYR A 61 -3.19 11.49 9.28
N THR A 62 -3.73 12.08 10.34
CA THR A 62 -3.63 11.52 11.69
C THR A 62 -4.46 10.24 11.80
N ARG A 63 -4.19 9.44 12.83
CA ARG A 63 -4.99 8.24 13.13
C ARG A 63 -6.47 8.55 13.33
N ASP A 64 -6.77 9.65 14.01
CA ASP A 64 -8.15 9.99 14.37
C ASP A 64 -8.95 10.42 13.14
N GLU A 65 -8.37 11.25 12.27
CA GLU A 65 -8.96 11.61 10.96
C GLU A 65 -9.18 10.37 10.08
N ALA A 66 -8.16 9.50 9.99
CA ALA A 66 -8.26 8.27 9.21
C ALA A 66 -9.36 7.35 9.75
N GLN A 67 -9.41 7.15 11.08
CA GLN A 67 -10.42 6.29 11.71
C GLN A 67 -11.82 6.90 11.62
N GLU A 68 -11.96 8.21 11.70
CA GLU A 68 -13.23 8.91 11.50
C GLU A 68 -13.78 8.69 10.09
N GLU A 69 -12.94 8.84 9.04
CA GLU A 69 -13.35 8.54 7.67
C GLU A 69 -13.76 7.08 7.50
N VAL A 70 -13.02 6.14 8.11
CA VAL A 70 -13.40 4.72 8.12
C VAL A 70 -14.75 4.51 8.80
N ASN A 71 -14.98 5.11 9.97
CA ASN A 71 -16.21 4.98 10.76
C ASN A 71 -17.42 5.56 10.03
N ASN A 72 -17.24 6.69 9.35
CA ASN A 72 -18.25 7.33 8.53
C ASN A 72 -18.51 6.55 7.21
N GLY A 73 -17.71 5.51 6.95
CA GLY A 73 -17.84 4.65 5.79
C GLY A 73 -17.50 5.39 4.50
N TRP A 74 -16.47 6.22 4.51
CA TRP A 74 -15.97 6.96 3.34
C TRP A 74 -15.04 6.13 2.47
N LEU A 75 -14.58 4.95 2.93
CA LEU A 75 -13.85 3.94 2.14
C LEU A 75 -14.75 3.21 1.12
N ARG A 76 -15.59 3.96 0.39
CA ARG A 76 -16.62 3.42 -0.51
C ARG A 76 -16.05 3.16 -1.90
N SER A 77 -15.53 1.96 -2.10
CA SER A 77 -15.78 1.22 -3.34
C SER A 77 -15.45 -0.25 -3.12
N SER A 78 -16.40 -1.12 -3.48
CA SER A 78 -16.21 -2.59 -3.49
C SER A 78 -15.34 -3.07 -4.65
N THR A 79 -14.83 -2.15 -5.46
CA THR A 79 -14.10 -2.44 -6.70
C THR A 79 -12.76 -1.69 -6.80
N THR A 80 -12.56 -0.64 -5.99
CA THR A 80 -11.34 0.19 -5.97
C THR A 80 -11.13 0.74 -4.55
N GLU A 81 -10.42 0.01 -3.71
CA GLU A 81 -10.37 0.33 -2.27
C GLU A 81 -9.49 1.55 -2.00
N GLU A 82 -10.10 2.67 -1.60
CA GLU A 82 -9.42 3.70 -0.80
C GLU A 82 -8.97 3.05 0.51
N LEU A 83 -7.69 3.21 0.84
CA LEU A 83 -7.05 2.61 2.00
C LEU A 83 -6.21 3.65 2.72
N PHE A 84 -6.22 3.59 4.05
CA PHE A 84 -5.25 4.30 4.87
C PHE A 84 -4.05 3.41 5.13
N LEU A 85 -2.90 3.75 4.54
CA LEU A 85 -1.65 3.00 4.69
C LEU A 85 -0.73 3.74 5.66
N SER A 86 -0.17 3.02 6.63
CA SER A 86 0.83 3.55 7.56
C SER A 86 1.99 4.21 6.81
N VAL A 87 2.24 5.49 7.12
CA VAL A 87 3.33 6.27 6.51
C VAL A 87 4.66 5.56 6.66
N ASP A 88 4.98 5.06 7.85
CA ASP A 88 6.28 4.45 8.13
C ASP A 88 6.53 3.20 7.27
N HIS A 89 5.50 2.38 7.04
CA HIS A 89 5.62 1.20 6.16
C HIS A 89 5.69 1.59 4.68
N VAL A 90 4.99 2.65 4.28
CA VAL A 90 5.05 3.18 2.91
C VAL A 90 6.44 3.75 2.63
N ASP A 91 6.98 4.56 3.55
CA ASP A 91 8.32 5.13 3.45
C ASP A 91 9.40 4.05 3.38
N GLU A 92 9.33 3.03 4.24
CA GLU A 92 10.29 1.90 4.27
C GLU A 92 10.35 1.13 2.95
N LEU A 93 9.20 0.96 2.30
CA LEU A 93 9.04 0.18 1.07
C LEU A 93 9.03 1.05 -0.20
N SER A 94 9.18 2.37 -0.04
CA SER A 94 9.19 3.30 -1.16
C SER A 94 10.45 3.13 -2.00
N ILE A 95 10.31 3.36 -3.31
CA ILE A 95 11.43 3.29 -4.25
C ILE A 95 11.50 4.59 -5.04
N TRP A 96 12.67 4.86 -5.61
CA TRP A 96 12.86 6.03 -6.46
C TRP A 96 12.50 5.67 -7.90
N LYS A 97 11.63 6.45 -8.53
CA LYS A 97 11.32 6.33 -9.96
C LYS A 97 11.52 7.69 -10.66
N VAL A 98 11.62 7.66 -11.98
CA VAL A 98 11.77 8.85 -12.82
C VAL A 98 10.69 8.85 -13.89
N ASP A 99 9.90 9.92 -13.91
CA ASP A 99 8.84 10.16 -14.90
C ASP A 99 9.47 10.70 -16.21
N CYS A 100 9.19 10.06 -17.34
CA CYS A 100 9.73 10.53 -18.62
C CYS A 100 9.25 11.88 -19.08
N GLN A 101 8.08 12.34 -18.64
CA GLN A 101 7.55 13.64 -19.02
C GLN A 101 8.46 14.78 -18.53
N HIS A 102 9.36 14.49 -17.59
CA HIS A 102 10.32 15.44 -17.02
C HIS A 102 11.76 15.23 -17.51
N VAL A 103 12.04 14.20 -18.31
CA VAL A 103 13.36 14.00 -18.92
C VAL A 103 13.52 14.93 -20.12
N LYS A 104 14.38 15.94 -19.97
CA LYS A 104 14.63 16.98 -20.98
C LYS A 104 16.07 17.03 -21.46
N LEU A 105 17.00 16.52 -20.65
CA LEU A 105 18.43 16.52 -20.96
C LEU A 105 18.84 15.13 -21.39
N SER A 106 19.73 15.04 -22.39
CA SER A 106 20.27 13.78 -22.87
C SER A 106 21.72 13.94 -23.30
N TYR A 107 22.48 12.86 -23.23
CA TYR A 107 23.83 12.80 -23.79
C TYR A 107 23.74 12.41 -25.29
N PRO A 108 24.53 13.02 -26.20
CA PRO A 108 25.70 13.87 -25.94
C PRO A 108 25.44 15.37 -25.84
N GLU A 109 24.19 15.83 -25.96
CA GLU A 109 23.85 17.27 -25.96
C GLU A 109 24.17 17.95 -24.63
N THR A 110 24.00 17.23 -23.53
CA THR A 110 24.35 17.67 -22.18
C THR A 110 25.27 16.64 -21.53
N THR A 111 26.36 17.11 -20.94
CA THR A 111 27.31 16.28 -20.18
C THR A 111 27.07 16.41 -18.69
N ASP A 112 27.33 15.33 -17.96
CA ASP A 112 27.29 15.34 -16.49
C ASP A 112 28.60 15.93 -15.94
N PRO A 113 28.57 16.90 -15.01
CA PRO A 113 29.79 17.48 -14.42
C PRO A 113 30.72 16.46 -13.73
N LYS A 114 30.18 15.33 -13.28
CA LYS A 114 30.91 14.23 -12.63
C LYS A 114 31.24 13.09 -13.58
N ASP A 115 30.93 13.22 -14.87
CA ASP A 115 31.03 12.17 -15.88
C ASP A 115 30.19 10.92 -15.52
N GLU A 116 29.04 11.12 -14.87
CA GLU A 116 28.12 10.06 -14.46
C GLU A 116 26.85 10.06 -15.34
N TYR A 117 26.55 8.92 -15.95
CA TYR A 117 25.38 8.77 -16.83
C TYR A 117 24.58 7.53 -16.46
N VAL A 118 23.28 7.59 -16.71
CA VAL A 118 22.36 6.47 -16.59
C VAL A 118 21.69 6.23 -17.93
N LEU A 119 21.32 4.98 -18.19
CA LEU A 119 20.65 4.59 -19.42
C LEU A 119 19.25 4.11 -19.10
N TYR A 120 18.27 4.51 -19.89
CA TYR A 120 16.94 3.91 -19.88
C TYR A 120 16.60 3.28 -21.22
N ARG A 121 15.79 2.22 -21.19
CA ARG A 121 15.45 1.46 -22.40
C ARG A 121 14.27 2.11 -23.12
N LYS A 122 14.43 2.42 -24.41
CA LYS A 122 13.34 2.95 -25.25
C LYS A 122 12.18 1.96 -25.29
N GLY A 123 10.96 2.45 -25.10
CA GLY A 123 9.76 1.61 -25.14
C GLY A 123 9.53 0.76 -23.88
N CYS A 124 10.37 0.88 -22.86
CA CYS A 124 10.23 0.14 -21.60
C CYS A 124 9.71 1.06 -20.50
N TRP A 125 8.41 0.96 -20.25
CA TRP A 125 7.62 1.90 -19.46
C TRP A 125 6.79 1.16 -18.43
N ASP A 126 6.71 1.71 -17.21
CA ASP A 126 5.72 1.34 -16.20
C ASP A 126 4.84 2.56 -15.92
N GLY A 127 3.76 2.68 -16.70
CA GLY A 127 3.04 3.94 -16.80
C GLY A 127 3.95 5.02 -17.41
N ASN A 128 4.29 6.04 -16.63
CA ASN A 128 5.23 7.10 -17.01
C ASN A 128 6.67 6.82 -16.59
N ASP A 129 6.91 5.78 -15.78
CA ASP A 129 8.21 5.56 -15.19
C ASP A 129 9.17 4.81 -16.12
N LEU A 130 10.43 5.25 -16.08
CA LEU A 130 11.50 4.75 -16.92
C LEU A 130 12.14 3.46 -16.38
N GLY A 131 12.32 2.48 -17.27
CA GLY A 131 13.13 1.29 -17.01
C GLY A 131 14.62 1.56 -17.24
N PHE A 132 15.39 1.72 -16.16
CA PHE A 132 16.83 1.97 -16.20
C PHE A 132 17.66 0.70 -16.34
N ALA A 133 18.79 0.78 -17.02
CA ALA A 133 19.77 -0.30 -17.12
C ALA A 133 20.22 -0.74 -15.72
N SER A 134 20.12 -2.03 -15.43
CA SER A 134 20.53 -2.64 -14.17
C SER A 134 21.56 -3.75 -14.44
N LYS A 135 22.02 -4.45 -13.39
CA LYS A 135 23.07 -5.49 -13.52
C LYS A 135 22.73 -6.62 -14.50
N LEU A 136 21.46 -7.01 -14.62
CA LEU A 136 21.02 -8.16 -15.42
C LEU A 136 20.08 -7.79 -16.57
N SER A 137 19.40 -6.64 -16.48
CA SER A 137 18.30 -6.27 -17.37
C SER A 137 18.02 -4.77 -17.20
N HIS A 138 16.77 -4.42 -16.89
CA HIS A 138 16.31 -3.11 -16.51
C HIS A 138 15.64 -3.16 -15.12
N SER A 139 15.49 -2.01 -14.49
CA SER A 139 14.71 -1.84 -13.26
C SER A 139 14.01 -0.49 -13.29
N PHE A 140 12.78 -0.43 -12.81
CA PHE A 140 12.06 0.83 -12.60
C PHE A 140 12.51 1.54 -11.33
N ASP A 141 13.22 0.84 -10.43
CA ASP A 141 13.85 1.44 -9.26
C ASP A 141 15.16 2.10 -9.66
N TYR A 142 15.12 3.43 -9.74
CA TYR A 142 16.24 4.28 -10.11
C TYR A 142 17.45 4.09 -9.18
N SER A 143 17.23 3.73 -7.92
CA SER A 143 18.35 3.47 -6.98
C SER A 143 19.22 2.26 -7.40
N LYS A 144 18.68 1.39 -8.27
CA LYS A 144 19.37 0.21 -8.83
C LYS A 144 19.95 0.47 -10.21
N ALA A 145 19.81 1.68 -10.75
CA ALA A 145 20.36 2.05 -12.04
C ALA A 145 21.88 1.91 -12.03
N ARG A 146 22.44 1.28 -13.06
CA ARG A 146 23.87 1.25 -13.28
C ARG A 146 24.32 2.63 -13.76
N VAL A 147 25.35 3.15 -13.10
CA VAL A 147 26.04 4.37 -13.51
C VAL A 147 27.17 4.00 -14.46
N PHE A 148 27.32 4.80 -15.50
CA PHE A 148 28.34 4.67 -16.54
C PHE A 148 29.12 5.96 -16.67
N ASN A 149 30.36 5.86 -17.12
CA ASN A 149 31.15 7.03 -17.54
C ASN A 149 31.21 7.19 -19.07
N SER A 150 31.68 8.34 -19.54
CA SER A 150 31.74 8.64 -20.98
C SER A 150 32.63 7.68 -21.78
N ASN A 151 33.65 7.07 -21.16
CA ASN A 151 34.53 6.10 -21.81
C ASN A 151 33.85 4.74 -21.99
N GLU A 152 33.11 4.27 -20.98
CA GLU A 152 32.30 3.05 -21.08
C GLU A 152 31.21 3.20 -22.15
N LEU A 153 30.56 4.37 -22.23
CA LEU A 153 29.53 4.65 -23.23
C LEU A 153 30.05 4.57 -24.66
N LYS A 154 31.30 4.99 -24.92
CA LYS A 154 31.92 4.92 -26.26
C LYS A 154 32.21 3.48 -26.71
N GLN A 155 32.37 2.56 -25.76
CA GLN A 155 32.71 1.16 -26.02
C GLN A 155 31.48 0.25 -26.07
N MET A 156 30.33 0.78 -25.65
CA MET A 156 29.08 0.04 -25.53
C MET A 156 28.17 0.32 -26.71
N ASP A 157 27.49 -0.71 -27.17
CA ASP A 157 26.36 -0.54 -28.07
C ASP A 157 25.16 0.01 -27.28
N THR A 158 24.81 1.26 -27.56
CA THR A 158 23.68 1.94 -26.93
C THR A 158 22.40 1.86 -27.77
N GLU A 159 22.35 0.98 -28.78
CA GLU A 159 21.14 0.78 -29.58
C GLU A 159 19.96 0.37 -28.68
N GLY A 160 18.82 1.06 -28.88
CA GLY A 160 17.62 0.86 -28.05
C GLY A 160 17.66 1.50 -26.66
N TRP A 161 18.76 2.16 -26.28
CA TRP A 161 18.90 2.90 -25.03
C TRP A 161 18.93 4.40 -25.27
N VAL A 162 18.58 5.17 -24.23
CA VAL A 162 18.79 6.62 -24.17
C VAL A 162 19.70 6.90 -22.98
N VAL A 163 20.74 7.68 -23.23
CA VAL A 163 21.72 8.08 -22.22
C VAL A 163 21.32 9.43 -21.65
N VAL A 164 21.23 9.54 -20.33
CA VAL A 164 20.85 10.75 -19.60
C VAL A 164 21.90 11.07 -18.55
N PRO A 165 22.30 12.35 -18.38
CA PRO A 165 23.14 12.76 -17.27
C PRO A 165 22.53 12.39 -15.92
N LYS A 166 23.32 11.81 -15.02
CA LYS A 166 22.81 11.34 -13.73
C LYS A 166 22.25 12.49 -12.89
N PHE A 167 22.92 13.65 -12.89
CA PHE A 167 22.44 14.82 -12.13
C PHE A 167 21.01 15.23 -12.51
N HIS A 168 20.64 15.11 -13.80
CA HIS A 168 19.30 15.46 -14.28
C HIS A 168 18.27 14.48 -13.72
N CYS A 169 18.59 13.19 -13.74
CA CYS A 169 17.72 12.17 -13.16
C CYS A 169 17.59 12.32 -11.64
N ASP A 170 18.66 12.65 -10.92
CA ASP A 170 18.63 12.88 -9.47
C ASP A 170 17.69 14.04 -9.09
N GLU A 171 17.64 15.11 -9.90
CA GLU A 171 16.77 16.28 -9.67
C GLU A 171 15.27 15.95 -9.82
N ILE A 172 14.93 15.13 -10.80
CA ILE A 172 13.52 14.79 -11.12
C ILE A 172 13.05 13.47 -10.49
N ALA A 173 13.95 12.73 -9.84
CA ALA A 173 13.61 11.48 -9.18
C ALA A 173 12.60 11.74 -8.05
N ARG A 174 11.63 10.85 -7.94
CA ARG A 174 10.54 10.95 -6.97
C ARG A 174 10.37 9.63 -6.21
N ARG A 175 10.04 9.72 -4.92
CA ARG A 175 9.68 8.54 -4.13
C ARG A 175 8.28 8.08 -4.50
N THR A 176 8.14 6.81 -4.85
CA THR A 176 6.86 6.18 -5.20
C THR A 176 6.67 4.90 -4.39
N PHE A 177 5.44 4.40 -4.38
CA PHE A 177 5.07 3.18 -3.68
C PHE A 177 4.27 2.28 -4.62
N GLU A 178 4.66 1.01 -4.71
CA GLU A 178 4.07 0.06 -5.66
C GLU A 178 2.87 -0.68 -5.05
N GLU A 179 1.85 -0.92 -5.86
CA GLU A 179 0.61 -1.58 -5.40
C GLU A 179 0.88 -3.00 -4.86
N VAL A 180 1.83 -3.71 -5.48
CA VAL A 180 2.25 -5.06 -5.06
C VAL A 180 2.84 -5.09 -3.64
N SER A 181 3.32 -3.95 -3.13
CA SER A 181 3.91 -3.81 -1.80
C SER A 181 2.86 -3.61 -0.71
N ILE A 182 1.57 -3.45 -1.05
CA ILE A 182 0.49 -3.26 -0.07
C ILE A 182 0.28 -4.53 0.77
N ASN A 183 0.68 -4.46 2.04
CA ASN A 183 0.32 -5.45 3.04
C ASN A 183 -0.79 -4.91 3.96
N ARG A 184 -2.06 -5.18 3.60
CA ARG A 184 -3.24 -4.67 4.34
C ARG A 184 -3.21 -4.99 5.83
N LYS A 185 -2.71 -6.17 6.21
CA LYS A 185 -2.64 -6.56 7.63
C LYS A 185 -1.63 -5.70 8.37
N LYS A 186 -0.40 -5.60 7.88
CA LYS A 186 0.67 -4.84 8.54
C LYS A 186 0.43 -3.33 8.48
N MET A 187 0.15 -2.82 7.29
CA MET A 187 0.12 -1.39 7.01
C MET A 187 -1.18 -0.71 7.47
N ILE A 188 -2.22 -1.49 7.78
CA ILE A 188 -3.53 -0.93 8.14
C ILE A 188 -4.03 -1.46 9.48
N SER A 189 -4.32 -2.76 9.57
CA SER A 189 -4.91 -3.33 10.79
C SER A 189 -3.93 -3.34 11.97
N CYS A 190 -2.69 -3.76 11.76
CA CYS A 190 -1.65 -3.72 12.80
C CYS A 190 -1.16 -2.29 13.08
N ALA A 191 -1.37 -1.36 12.15
CA ALA A 191 -1.11 0.07 12.34
C ALA A 191 -2.22 0.78 13.14
N GLY A 192 -3.34 0.11 13.45
CA GLY A 192 -4.35 0.60 14.37
C GLY A 192 -5.65 1.09 13.72
N ILE A 193 -5.78 1.03 12.40
CA ILE A 193 -7.06 1.30 11.72
C ILE A 193 -7.94 0.05 11.72
N VAL A 194 -9.16 0.18 12.24
CA VAL A 194 -10.12 -0.90 12.39
C VAL A 194 -11.41 -0.62 11.61
N GLY A 195 -12.21 -1.66 11.35
CA GLY A 195 -13.54 -1.49 10.75
C GLY A 195 -13.60 -1.43 9.22
N ILE A 196 -12.48 -1.65 8.53
CA ILE A 196 -12.39 -1.58 7.05
C ILE A 196 -13.23 -2.66 6.36
N ARG A 197 -13.33 -3.86 6.95
CA ARG A 197 -14.20 -4.90 6.42
C ARG A 197 -15.65 -4.53 6.72
N LYS A 198 -16.46 -4.32 5.66
CA LYS A 198 -17.92 -4.31 5.79
C LYS A 198 -18.33 -5.51 6.62
N LYS A 199 -19.07 -5.29 7.72
CA LYS A 199 -19.72 -6.38 8.46
C LYS A 199 -20.47 -7.21 7.42
N ARG A 200 -20.07 -8.48 7.24
CA ARG A 200 -20.85 -9.40 6.42
C ARG A 200 -22.25 -9.41 7.02
N LYS A 201 -23.22 -8.83 6.31
CA LYS A 201 -24.62 -9.09 6.63
C LYS A 201 -24.76 -10.59 6.47
N SER A 202 -25.03 -11.28 7.57
CA SER A 202 -25.42 -12.69 7.52
C SER A 202 -26.53 -12.78 6.48
N LYS A 203 -26.33 -13.59 5.42
CA LYS A 203 -27.44 -14.01 4.59
C LYS A 203 -28.25 -14.96 5.47
N THR A 204 -29.23 -14.41 6.18
CA THR A 204 -30.19 -15.24 6.89
C THR A 204 -30.99 -15.95 5.80
N ASN A 205 -30.97 -17.28 5.81
CA ASN A 205 -31.78 -18.09 4.88
C ASN A 205 -33.26 -18.11 5.30
N GLY A 206 -33.71 -17.15 6.12
CA GLY A 206 -35.04 -17.11 6.73
C GLY A 206 -35.30 -18.20 7.79
N LYS A 207 -34.33 -19.05 8.10
CA LYS A 207 -34.51 -20.17 9.04
C LYS A 207 -34.22 -19.76 10.49
N THR A 208 -35.08 -20.19 11.39
CA THR A 208 -34.96 -20.08 12.85
C THR A 208 -34.41 -21.38 13.42
N LYS A 209 -33.58 -21.25 14.45
CA LYS A 209 -32.97 -22.38 15.16
C LYS A 209 -33.92 -22.92 16.22
N PHE A 210 -34.22 -24.21 16.19
CA PHE A 210 -34.95 -24.93 17.23
C PHE A 210 -34.12 -26.08 17.79
N ASN A 211 -34.43 -26.50 19.01
CA ASN A 211 -34.04 -27.80 19.53
C ASN A 211 -35.23 -28.75 19.41
N CYS A 212 -35.02 -29.93 18.84
CA CYS A 212 -36.06 -30.95 18.76
C CYS A 212 -36.51 -31.35 20.17
N PRO A 213 -37.82 -31.30 20.49
CA PRO A 213 -38.31 -31.64 21.83
C PRO A 213 -38.14 -33.13 22.18
N GLU A 214 -37.99 -34.02 21.20
CA GLU A 214 -37.83 -35.46 21.45
C GLU A 214 -36.37 -35.89 21.63
N CYS A 215 -35.46 -35.38 20.77
CA CYS A 215 -34.06 -35.83 20.74
C CYS A 215 -33.03 -34.75 21.07
N GLY A 216 -33.46 -33.51 21.33
CA GLY A 216 -32.60 -32.38 21.69
C GLY A 216 -31.72 -31.84 20.55
N LYS A 217 -31.70 -32.49 19.38
CA LYS A 217 -30.87 -32.06 18.24
C LYS A 217 -31.31 -30.71 17.71
N ILE A 218 -30.34 -29.90 17.29
CA ILE A 218 -30.58 -28.59 16.67
C ILE A 218 -31.11 -28.79 15.25
N VAL A 219 -32.21 -28.12 14.93
CA VAL A 219 -32.83 -28.10 13.60
C VAL A 219 -33.06 -26.65 13.16
N TRP A 220 -32.90 -26.37 11.86
CA TRP A 220 -33.16 -25.05 11.27
C TRP A 220 -34.40 -25.12 10.38
N GLN A 221 -35.43 -24.33 10.70
CA GLN A 221 -36.75 -24.36 10.04
C GLN A 221 -37.22 -22.95 9.66
N TYR A 222 -38.10 -22.81 8.67
CA TYR A 222 -38.58 -21.49 8.22
C TYR A 222 -39.64 -20.86 9.13
N ASP A 223 -40.41 -21.67 9.85
CA ASP A 223 -41.40 -21.18 10.81
C ASP A 223 -40.68 -20.70 12.08
N PRO A 224 -40.83 -19.43 12.49
CA PRO A 224 -40.14 -18.91 13.67
C PRO A 224 -40.89 -19.17 14.98
N TYR A 225 -42.13 -19.66 14.95
CA TYR A 225 -42.98 -19.80 16.13
C TYR A 225 -43.10 -21.24 16.60
N ASP A 226 -43.29 -22.18 15.66
CA ASP A 226 -43.60 -23.56 15.98
C ASP A 226 -42.56 -24.56 15.43
N PHE A 227 -42.20 -25.54 16.26
CA PHE A 227 -41.36 -26.65 15.83
C PHE A 227 -42.14 -27.58 14.90
N GLN A 228 -41.71 -27.66 13.64
CA GLN A 228 -42.36 -28.48 12.62
C GLN A 228 -41.90 -29.94 12.69
N SER A 229 -40.61 -30.22 12.46
CA SER A 229 -40.11 -31.60 12.37
C SER A 229 -38.61 -31.75 12.62
N CYS A 230 -38.19 -32.98 12.93
CA CYS A 230 -36.79 -33.31 13.07
C CYS A 230 -36.20 -33.81 11.74
N THR A 231 -34.94 -33.48 11.47
CA THR A 231 -34.20 -33.98 10.30
C THR A 231 -33.42 -35.26 10.59
N ASP A 232 -33.45 -35.74 11.83
CA ASP A 232 -32.76 -36.95 12.24
C ASP A 232 -33.63 -38.19 11.99
N ILE A 233 -33.19 -39.08 11.10
CA ILE A 233 -33.92 -40.29 10.69
C ILE A 233 -34.29 -41.23 11.84
N LEU A 234 -33.55 -41.14 12.96
CA LEU A 234 -33.76 -41.96 14.15
C LEU A 234 -34.72 -41.30 15.16
N CYS A 235 -35.15 -40.06 14.91
CA CYS A 235 -36.07 -39.34 15.77
C CYS A 235 -37.53 -39.72 15.46
N LYS A 236 -38.36 -39.87 16.49
CA LYS A 236 -39.80 -40.13 16.33
C LYS A 236 -40.54 -39.01 15.57
N ARG A 237 -40.00 -37.79 15.58
CA ARG A 237 -40.50 -36.63 14.83
C ARG A 237 -39.78 -36.42 13.49
N TYR A 238 -39.10 -37.45 12.98
CA TYR A 238 -38.46 -37.38 11.67
C TYR A 238 -39.49 -37.10 10.58
N ASP A 239 -39.23 -36.09 9.76
CA ASP A 239 -39.98 -35.86 8.52
C ASP A 239 -39.01 -35.64 7.36
N GLY A 240 -38.90 -36.67 6.50
CA GLY A 240 -38.03 -36.66 5.33
C GLY A 240 -38.40 -35.64 4.27
N TYR A 241 -39.63 -35.10 4.27
CA TYR A 241 -40.04 -34.07 3.31
C TYR A 241 -39.28 -32.75 3.48
N MET A 242 -38.77 -32.47 4.69
CA MET A 242 -38.04 -31.24 4.99
C MET A 242 -36.52 -31.36 4.76
N ALA A 243 -36.00 -32.58 4.54
CA ALA A 243 -34.58 -32.83 4.32
C ALA A 243 -34.10 -32.50 2.89
N GLY A 244 -35.02 -32.33 1.93
CA GLY A 244 -34.72 -32.15 0.50
C GLY A 244 -34.80 -30.73 -0.05
N ARG A 245 -35.16 -29.71 0.76
CA ARG A 245 -35.16 -28.29 0.32
C ARG A 245 -33.92 -27.58 0.87
N GLY A 246 -32.77 -27.93 0.30
CA GLY A 246 -31.47 -27.26 0.48
C GLY A 246 -31.27 -26.18 -0.55
#